data_AF-A0AAJ1BA59-F1
#
_entry.id   AF-A0AAJ1BA59-F1
#
_cell.length_a   1.000
_cell.length_b   1.000
_cell.length_c   1.000
_cell.angle_alpha   90.00
_cell.angle_beta   90.00
_cell.angle_gamma   90.00
#
_symmetry.space_group_name_H-M   'P 1'
#
loop_
_entity.id
_entity.type
_entity.pdbx_description
1 polymer ?
#
loop_
_entity_poly.entity_id
_entity_poly.type
_entity_poly.pdbx_seq_one_letter_code
_entity_poly.pdbx_strand_id
1 'polypeptide(L)' 'ILATGGIGGLFTHSSNFRHITGDSFAIALRNNIELENINYIQIHPTTLYTTKPGRSFLISESVRGEGA' A
#
# COMPACT_ATOMS: atom_id res chain seq x y z
N ILE A 1 2.51 3.67 21.34
CA ILE A 1 2.97 4.07 19.99
C ILE A 1 2.40 3.06 19.00
N LEU A 2 1.73 3.50 17.93
CA LEU A 2 1.24 2.64 16.85
C LEU A 2 2.16 2.84 15.63
N ALA A 3 2.80 1.76 15.15
CA ALA A 3 3.72 1.76 14.00
C ALA A 3 3.40 0.58 13.07
N THR A 4 2.13 0.43 12.70
CA THR A 4 1.59 -0.80 12.08
C THR A 4 1.64 -0.81 10.54
N GLY A 5 2.25 0.20 9.91
CA GLY A 5 2.22 0.38 8.45
C GLY A 5 0.91 0.99 7.94
N GLY A 6 0.60 0.75 6.65
CA GLY A 6 -0.57 1.32 5.95
C GLY A 6 -1.68 0.31 5.62
N ILE A 7 -2.52 0.64 4.62
CA ILE A 7 -3.69 -0.15 4.17
C ILE A 7 -3.50 -0.84 2.80
N GLY A 8 -2.28 -0.80 2.24
CA GLY A 8 -2.02 -1.25 0.86
C GLY A 8 -2.33 -2.72 0.60
N GLY A 9 -2.35 -3.58 1.62
CA GLY A 9 -2.67 -5.01 1.50
C GLY A 9 -4.12 -5.31 1.12
N LEU A 10 -5.02 -4.34 1.29
CA LEU A 10 -6.45 -4.44 0.94
C LEU A 10 -6.71 -4.37 -0.57
N PHE A 11 -5.79 -3.82 -1.37
CA PHE A 11 -5.97 -3.64 -2.80
C PHE A 11 -5.57 -4.89 -3.59
N THR A 12 -6.37 -5.28 -4.59
CA THR A 12 -6.10 -6.48 -5.43
C THR A 12 -4.71 -6.45 -6.07
N HIS A 13 -4.30 -5.30 -6.62
CA HIS A 13 -2.96 -5.07 -7.16
C HIS A 13 -2.24 -4.04 -6.30
N SER A 14 -1.17 -4.46 -5.64
CA SER A 14 -0.45 -3.65 -4.66
C SER A 14 1.00 -4.10 -4.54
N SER A 15 1.92 -3.16 -4.33
CA SER A 15 3.31 -3.48 -3.99
C SER A 15 3.48 -3.94 -2.54
N ASN A 16 2.47 -3.72 -1.68
CA ASN A 16 2.51 -4.13 -0.29
C ASN A 16 2.21 -5.62 -0.13
N PHE A 17 2.74 -6.20 0.95
CA PHE A 17 2.30 -7.52 1.38
C PHE A 17 0.85 -7.48 1.86
N ARG A 18 0.14 -8.62 1.71
CA ARG A 18 -1.27 -8.76 2.08
C ARG A 18 -1.56 -8.49 3.55
N HIS A 19 -0.60 -8.71 4.45
CA HIS A 19 -0.77 -8.47 5.89
C HIS A 19 -0.69 -6.99 6.29
N ILE A 20 -0.41 -6.07 5.35
CA ILE A 20 -0.41 -4.64 5.61
C ILE A 20 -1.84 -4.10 5.45
N THR A 21 -2.68 -4.38 6.45
CA THR A 21 -4.16 -4.24 6.41
C THR A 21 -4.71 -2.99 7.11
N GLY A 22 -3.86 -2.17 7.72
CA GLY A 22 -4.27 -0.95 8.43
C GLY A 22 -4.96 -1.21 9.77
N ASP A 23 -4.45 -2.17 10.56
CA ASP A 23 -5.09 -2.57 11.83
C ASP A 23 -5.25 -1.41 12.82
N SER A 24 -4.27 -0.51 12.89
CA SER A 24 -4.37 0.70 13.72
C SER A 24 -5.46 1.67 13.24
N PHE A 25 -5.75 1.71 11.93
CA PHE A 25 -6.78 2.57 11.37
C PHE A 25 -8.15 2.04 11.81
N ALA A 26 -8.34 0.72 11.76
CA ALA A 26 -9.55 0.07 12.27
C ALA A 26 -9.73 0.29 13.79
N ILE A 27 -8.65 0.21 14.57
CA ILE A 27 -8.68 0.50 16.02
C ILE A 27 -9.07 1.95 16.29
N ALA A 28 -8.48 2.90 15.55
CA ALA A 28 -8.81 4.32 15.67
C ALA A 28 -10.29 4.59 15.41
N LEU A 29 -10.81 4.09 14.27
CA LEU A 29 -12.22 4.21 13.92
C LEU A 29 -13.16 3.62 14.98
N ARG A 30 -12.83 2.45 15.54
CA ARG A 30 -13.62 1.80 16.61
C ARG A 30 -13.65 2.61 17.92
N ASN A 31 -12.68 3.49 18.13
CA ASN A 31 -12.58 4.33 19.33
C ASN A 31 -12.92 5.79 19.03
N ASN A 32 -13.52 6.10 17.87
CA ASN A 32 -13.85 7.45 17.43
C ASN A 32 -12.64 8.40 17.39
N ILE A 33 -11.45 7.87 17.10
CA ILE A 33 -10.25 8.65 16.88
C ILE A 33 -10.24 9.06 15.39
N GLU A 34 -10.09 10.36 15.15
CA GLU A 34 -10.05 10.92 13.80
C GLU A 34 -8.83 10.42 13.03
N LEU A 35 -9.04 10.15 11.73
CA LEU A 35 -7.99 9.82 10.78
C LEU A 35 -8.01 10.87 9.68
N GLU A 36 -6.83 11.22 9.17
CA GLU A 36 -6.67 12.25 8.15
C GLU A 36 -6.33 11.62 6.79
N ASN A 37 -6.93 12.13 5.70
CA ASN A 37 -6.59 11.83 4.31
C ASN A 37 -6.51 10.33 3.94
N ILE A 38 -7.31 9.48 4.59
CA ILE A 38 -7.28 8.01 4.38
C ILE A 38 -7.61 7.57 2.94
N ASN A 39 -8.24 8.45 2.17
CA ASN A 39 -8.59 8.26 0.77
C ASN A 39 -7.47 8.68 -0.21
N TYR A 40 -6.36 9.26 0.28
CA TYR A 40 -5.25 9.70 -0.56
C TYR A 40 -4.30 8.52 -0.80
N ILE A 41 -4.66 7.67 -1.77
CA ILE A 41 -3.94 6.44 -2.08
C ILE A 41 -2.95 6.68 -3.23
N GLN A 42 -1.66 6.44 -2.97
CA GLN A 42 -0.63 6.47 -4.02
C GLN A 42 -0.61 5.15 -4.79
N ILE A 43 -0.72 5.24 -6.11
CA ILE A 43 -0.50 4.10 -7.02
C ILE A 43 0.84 4.28 -7.70
N HIS A 44 1.72 3.29 -7.56
CA HIS A 44 3.02 3.32 -8.22
C HIS A 44 2.87 3.00 -9.72
N PRO A 45 3.42 3.81 -10.64
CA PRO A 45 3.21 3.62 -12.08
C PRO A 45 3.87 2.36 -12.63
N THR A 46 4.98 1.91 -12.01
CA THR A 46 5.77 0.78 -12.49
C THR A 46 5.80 -0.36 -11.47
N THR A 47 4.91 -1.33 -11.65
CA THR A 47 4.98 -2.65 -10.99
C THR A 47 4.99 -3.74 -12.05
N LEU A 48 5.64 -4.87 -11.77
CA LEU A 48 5.66 -6.01 -12.66
C LEU A 48 4.25 -6.60 -12.80
N TYR A 49 3.75 -6.66 -14.04
CA TYR A 49 2.51 -7.34 -14.35
C TYR A 49 2.64 -8.85 -14.11
N THR A 50 1.69 -9.43 -13.39
CA THR A 50 1.65 -10.87 -13.11
C THR A 50 0.22 -11.32 -12.83
N THR A 51 -0.12 -12.53 -13.27
CA THR A 51 -1.37 -13.22 -12.89
C THR A 51 -1.17 -14.11 -11.66
N LYS A 52 0.07 -14.27 -11.19
CA LYS A 52 0.37 -15.06 -9.99
C LYS A 52 -0.16 -14.34 -8.75
N PRO A 53 -0.66 -15.08 -7.75
CA PRO A 53 -1.10 -14.50 -6.49
C PRO A 53 0.08 -13.89 -5.72
N GLY A 54 -0.19 -12.84 -4.95
CA GLY A 54 0.80 -12.16 -4.11
C GLY A 54 0.81 -10.65 -4.33
N ARG A 55 1.91 -10.02 -3.91
CA ARG A 55 2.17 -8.59 -4.17
C ARG A 55 2.65 -8.40 -5.61
N SER A 56 2.29 -7.29 -6.22
CA SER A 56 2.90 -6.83 -7.47
C SER A 56 4.34 -6.39 -7.18
N PHE A 57 5.32 -7.01 -7.83
CA PHE A 57 6.72 -6.67 -7.59
C PHE A 57 7.01 -5.24 -8.07
N LEU A 58 7.59 -4.41 -7.19
CA LEU A 58 7.88 -3.02 -7.51
C LEU A 58 9.07 -2.92 -8.46
N ILE A 59 8.94 -2.13 -9.53
CA ILE A 59 10.06 -1.74 -10.37
C ILE A 59 10.43 -0.31 -9.98
N SER A 60 11.67 -0.12 -9.51
CA SER A 60 12.16 1.16 -9.01
C SER A 60 11.92 2.29 -10.01
N GLU A 61 11.52 3.46 -9.52
CA GLU A 61 11.40 4.68 -10.32
C GLU A 61 12.72 5.07 -10.97
N SER A 62 13.85 4.69 -10.35
CA SER A 62 15.19 4.88 -10.91
C SER A 62 15.30 4.33 -12.33
N VAL A 63 14.60 3.24 -12.67
CA VAL A 63 14.63 2.69 -14.04
C VAL A 63 14.16 3.71 -15.07
N ARG A 64 13.11 4.48 -14.75
CA ARG A 64 12.64 5.59 -15.62
C ARG A 64 13.59 6.78 -15.59
N GLY A 65 14.15 7.09 -14.42
CA GLY A 65 15.11 8.19 -14.25
C GLY A 65 16.42 7.99 -15.02
N GLU A 66 16.86 6.74 -15.17
CA GLU A 66 18.08 6.36 -15.91
C GLU A 66 17.86 6.22 -17.42
N GLY A 67 16.66 6.54 -17.93
CA GLY A 67 16.40 6.64 -19.38
C GLY A 67 15.82 5.40 -20.07
N ALA A 68 15.15 4.51 -19.32
CA ALA A 68 14.33 3.44 -19.90
C ALA A 68 13.09 3.95 -20.65
#